data_AF-A0A0A0BD02-F1
#
_entry.id   AF-A0A0A0BD02-F1
#
_cell.length_a   1.000
_cell.length_b   1.000
_cell.length_c   1.000
_cell.angle_alpha   90.00
_cell.angle_beta   90.00
_cell.angle_gamma   90.00
#
_symmetry.space_group_name_H-M   'P 1'
#
loop_
_entity.id
_entity.type
_entity.pdbx_description
1 polymer ?
#
loop_
_entity_poly.entity_id
_entity_poly.type
_entity_poly.pdbx_seq_one_letter_code
_entity_poly.pdbx_strand_id
1 'polypeptide(L)' 'MSSISAFQSGIAGFQSGVQAVAQNTADIARGGQSTEELTTTLVQLDANRTQVEAAARVIETSNDLVGTLLDIKV' A
#
# COMPACT_ATOMS: atom_id res chain seq x y z
N MET A 1 -4.03 17.93 13.84
CA MET A 1 -4.74 17.80 12.55
C MET A 1 -3.94 17.07 11.46
N SER A 2 -2.63 16.86 11.59
CA SER A 2 -1.80 16.23 10.53
C SER A 2 -1.79 14.68 10.54
N SER A 3 -2.04 14.04 11.70
CA SER A 3 -2.12 12.57 11.82
C SER A 3 -3.38 11.97 11.18
N ILE A 4 -4.52 12.67 11.30
CA ILE A 4 -5.79 12.26 10.68
C ILE A 4 -5.71 12.34 9.15
N SER A 5 -5.05 13.37 8.61
CA SER A 5 -4.82 13.50 7.17
C SER A 5 -3.83 12.45 6.64
N ALA A 6 -2.77 12.14 7.39
CA ALA A 6 -1.83 11.08 7.01
C ALA A 6 -2.49 9.69 7.02
N PHE A 7 -3.38 9.44 7.99
CA PHE A 7 -4.17 8.21 8.05
C PHE A 7 -5.15 8.06 6.88
N GLN A 8 -5.90 9.11 6.55
CA GLN A 8 -6.79 9.10 5.38
C GLN A 8 -6.02 8.91 4.07
N SER A 9 -4.89 9.62 3.90
CA SER A 9 -4.01 9.44 2.74
C SER A 9 -3.39 8.04 2.68
N GLY A 10 -3.09 7.45 3.85
CA GLY A 10 -2.64 6.06 3.96
C GLY A 10 -3.70 5.07 3.49
N ILE A 11 -4.96 5.22 3.93
CA ILE A 11 -6.06 4.35 3.47
C ILE A 11 -6.32 4.54 1.97
N ALA A 12 -6.34 5.77 1.47
CA ALA A 12 -6.53 6.04 0.05
C ALA A 12 -5.40 5.42 -0.80
N GLY A 13 -4.14 5.59 -0.37
CA GLY A 13 -2.97 5.00 -1.02
C GLY A 13 -2.95 3.47 -0.95
N PHE A 14 -3.42 2.90 0.16
CA PHE A 14 -3.59 1.45 0.31
C PHE A 14 -4.61 0.91 -0.68
N GLN A 15 -5.79 1.54 -0.78
CA GLN A 15 -6.83 1.12 -1.72
C GLN A 15 -6.38 1.21 -3.17
N SER A 16 -5.71 2.29 -3.56
CA SER A 16 -5.17 2.43 -4.92
C SER A 16 -4.05 1.42 -5.21
N GLY A 17 -3.16 1.18 -4.25
CA GLY A 17 -2.07 0.23 -4.39
C GLY A 17 -2.57 -1.21 -4.53
N VAL A 18 -3.56 -1.61 -3.73
CA VAL A 18 -4.17 -2.95 -3.82
C VAL A 18 -4.87 -3.15 -5.18
N GLN A 19 -5.58 -2.15 -5.70
CA GLN A 19 -6.18 -2.23 -7.04
C GLN A 19 -5.12 -2.36 -8.15
N ALA A 20 -4.04 -1.60 -8.05
CA ALA A 20 -2.95 -1.66 -9.02
C ALA A 20 -2.19 -3.01 -8.96
N VAL A 21 -1.97 -3.56 -7.76
CA VAL A 21 -1.43 -4.92 -7.59
C VAL A 21 -2.33 -5.96 -8.25
N ALA A 22 -3.65 -5.86 -8.06
CA ALA A 22 -4.61 -6.79 -8.65
C ALA A 22 -4.62 -6.72 -10.18
N GLN A 23 -4.54 -5.51 -10.77
CA GLN A 23 -4.46 -5.33 -12.22
C GLN A 23 -3.16 -5.91 -12.78
N ASN A 24 -2.00 -5.56 -12.21
CA ASN A 24 -0.71 -6.06 -12.67
C ASN A 24 -0.62 -7.59 -12.58
N THR A 25 -1.18 -8.18 -11.52
CA THR A 25 -1.23 -9.65 -11.37
C THR A 25 -2.11 -10.29 -12.45
N ALA A 26 -3.25 -9.67 -12.77
CA ALA A 26 -4.12 -10.15 -13.84
C ALA A 26 -3.45 -10.05 -15.22
N ASP A 27 -2.67 -9.00 -15.47
CA ASP A 27 -1.95 -8.80 -16.73
C ASP A 27 -0.78 -9.80 -16.88
N ILE A 28 -0.05 -10.08 -15.80
CA ILE A 28 0.96 -11.15 -15.77
C ILE A 28 0.31 -12.52 -16.04
N ALA A 29 -0.85 -12.80 -15.41
CA ALA A 29 -1.54 -14.08 -15.53
C ALA A 29 -2.17 -14.32 -16.92
N ARG A 30 -2.57 -13.25 -17.62
CA ARG A 30 -3.11 -13.33 -18.99
C ARG A 30 -2.07 -13.82 -20.00
N GLY A 31 -0.79 -13.61 -19.72
CA GLY A 31 0.30 -14.02 -20.61
C GLY A 31 0.27 -13.29 -21.96
N GLY A 32 1.28 -13.54 -22.81
CA GLY A 32 1.40 -12.91 -24.12
C GLY A 32 2.15 -11.58 -24.15
N GLN A 33 2.69 -11.14 -23.01
CA GLN A 33 3.60 -10.00 -22.92
C GLN A 33 5.00 -10.38 -23.43
N SER A 34 5.67 -9.45 -24.10
CA SER A 34 7.10 -9.55 -24.35
C SER A 34 7.89 -9.58 -23.04
N THR A 35 9.11 -10.10 -23.05
CA THR A 35 9.98 -10.14 -21.85
C THR A 35 10.18 -8.76 -21.22
N GLU A 36 10.19 -7.71 -22.03
CA GLU A 36 10.37 -6.31 -21.60
C GLU A 36 9.10 -5.75 -20.92
N GLU A 37 7.93 -6.04 -21.46
CA GLU A 37 6.63 -5.71 -20.83
C GLU A 37 6.40 -6.49 -19.53
N LEU A 38 6.79 -7.77 -19.49
CA LEU A 38 6.71 -8.59 -18.28
C LEU A 38 7.62 -8.03 -17.19
N THR A 39 8.86 -7.67 -17.54
CA THR A 39 9.82 -7.05 -16.59
C THR A 39 9.25 -5.74 -16.04
N THR A 40 8.70 -4.90 -16.91
CA THR A 40 8.07 -3.62 -16.52
C THR A 40 6.88 -3.85 -15.59
N THR A 41 6.01 -4.81 -15.92
CA THR A 41 4.83 -5.16 -15.10
C THR A 41 5.22 -5.70 -13.73
N LEU A 42 6.29 -6.50 -13.65
CA LEU A 42 6.83 -7.02 -12.39
C LEU A 42 7.45 -5.93 -11.52
N VAL A 43 8.21 -5.00 -12.10
CA VAL A 43 8.75 -3.84 -11.36
C VAL A 43 7.61 -2.95 -10.86
N GLN A 44 6.61 -2.71 -11.69
CA GLN A 44 5.43 -1.94 -11.29
C GLN A 44 4.65 -2.65 -10.17
N LEU A 45 4.54 -3.98 -10.22
CA LEU A 45 3.92 -4.78 -9.15
C LEU A 45 4.68 -4.64 -7.83
N ASP A 46 6.01 -4.69 -7.85
CA ASP A 46 6.87 -4.53 -6.67
C ASP A 46 6.78 -3.12 -6.06
N ALA A 47 6.77 -2.09 -6.90
CA ALA A 47 6.56 -0.71 -6.47
C ALA A 47 5.18 -0.52 -5.81
N ASN A 48 4.13 -1.08 -6.41
CA ASN A 48 2.77 -1.01 -5.86
C ASN A 48 2.67 -1.78 -4.53
N ARG A 49 3.32 -2.95 -4.42
CA ARG A 49 3.42 -3.70 -3.17
C ARG A 49 4.08 -2.88 -2.06
N THR A 50 5.22 -2.28 -2.35
CA THR A 50 5.96 -1.43 -1.40
C THR A 50 5.11 -0.25 -0.93
N GLN A 51 4.31 0.35 -1.82
CA GLN A 51 3.40 1.43 -1.47
C GLN A 51 2.28 0.98 -0.51
N VAL A 52 1.73 -0.22 -0.72
CA VAL A 52 0.74 -0.83 0.17
C VAL A 52 1.34 -1.13 1.54
N GLU A 53 2.54 -1.70 1.59
CA GLU A 53 3.25 -1.98 2.85
C GLU A 53 3.58 -0.70 3.63
N ALA A 54 4.04 0.35 2.94
CA ALA A 54 4.29 1.65 3.55
C ALA A 54 3.00 2.26 4.12
N ALA A 55 1.89 2.20 3.38
CA ALA A 55 0.59 2.67 3.86
C ALA A 55 0.12 1.88 5.09
N ALA A 56 0.30 0.55 5.08
CA ALA A 56 -0.03 -0.31 6.22
C ALA A 56 0.81 0.05 7.46
N ARG A 57 2.11 0.35 7.28
CA ARG A 57 2.99 0.77 8.37
C ARG A 57 2.58 2.10 9.00
N VAL A 58 2.09 3.05 8.20
CA VAL A 58 1.54 4.33 8.70
C VAL A 58 0.29 4.12 9.54
N ILE A 59 -0.59 3.20 9.10
CA ILE A 59 -1.80 2.82 9.85
C ILE A 59 -1.43 2.15 11.18
N GLU A 60 -0.49 1.20 11.16
CA GLU A 60 0.01 0.50 12.35
C GLU A 60 0.63 1.49 13.35
N THR A 61 1.54 2.35 12.88
CA THR A 61 2.17 3.38 13.73
C THR A 61 1.12 4.34 14.31
N SER A 62 0.10 4.70 13.55
CA SER A 62 -1.00 5.53 14.04
C SER A 62 -1.82 4.82 15.13
N ASN A 63 -2.08 3.52 14.97
CA ASN A 63 -2.76 2.71 15.96
C ASN A 63 -1.95 2.57 17.25
N ASP A 64 -0.64 2.33 17.14
CA ASP A 64 0.27 2.22 18.29
C ASP A 64 0.39 3.55 19.05
N LEU A 65 0.43 4.67 18.32
CA LEU A 65 0.39 6.01 18.94
C LEU A 65 -0.93 6.27 19.68
N VAL A 66 -2.07 5.83 19.13
CA VAL A 66 -3.36 5.93 19.83
C VAL A 66 -3.40 5.02 21.06
N GLY A 67 -2.91 3.78 20.94
CA GLY A 67 -2.84 2.83 22.04
C GLY A 67 -1.98 3.35 23.20
N THR A 68 -0.80 3.89 22.90
CA THR A 68 0.07 4.51 23.90
C THR A 68 -0.55 5.77 24.52
N LEU A 69 -1.23 6.62 23.76
CA LEU A 69 -1.96 7.78 24.32
C LEU A 69 -3.12 7.37 25.25
N LEU A 70 -3.80 6.27 24.97
CA LEU A 70 -4.84 5.71 25.84
C LEU A 70 -4.24 5.12 27.12
N ASP A 71 -3.10 4.42 27.00
CA ASP A 71 -2.40 3.80 28.13
C ASP A 71 -1.78 4.84 29.09
N ILE A 72 -1.38 6.02 28.60
CA ILE A 72 -0.92 7.14 29.45
C ILE A 72 -2.10 7.80 30.20
N LYS A 73 -3.34 7.60 29.74
CA LYS A 73 -4.54 8.24 30.31
C LYS A 73 -5.27 7.36 31.34
N VAL A 74 -4.67 6.26 31.78
CA VAL A 74 -5.15 5.42 32.89
C VAL A 74 -5.01 6.12 34.25
#